data_AF-A0A8C5X877-F1
#
_entry.id   AF-A0A8C5X877-F1
#
_cell.length_a   1.000
_cell.length_b   1.000
_cell.length_c   1.000
_cell.angle_alpha   90.00
_cell.angle_beta   90.00
_cell.angle_gamma   90.00
#
_symmetry.space_group_name_H-M   'P 1'
#
loop_
_entity.id
_entity.type
_entity.pdbx_description
1 polymer ?
#
loop_
_entity_poly.entity_id
_entity_poly.type
_entity_poly.pdbx_seq_one_letter_code
_entity_poly.pdbx_strand_id
1 'polypeptide(L)'
;MFGNAAGSANRLLQRGLWALMLLLSVAIYGSHAPLLTLCKVDGAIPFSSTSVVVLVELTKLVLSLLFLLAGAREPLGAAVSWRHAAPFALSALLYAANNNLVVHMQLFMDPSTFQVLSNLKIVSTALLYSLLLRQRLGSRRWLALLLLLAAGVTYSCGGLRGPSDPRGMHLHVTPVGLLLLSVYCLISGLSAVYTEAILKTQALPLSLQNIFLYFFGVLFNLMGSVWSGAEGGFLEGFSPWVLLVVFSQALNGLIMSVVMKHSSNITRLFVISCSILVNALLSVALFNLQDASFIPCGPCWGLPALPAG
;
A
#
# COMPACT_ATOMS: atom_id res chain seq x y z
N MET A 1 15.75 -39.55 -19.05
CA MET A 1 15.25 -39.25 -17.68
C MET A 1 15.81 -37.96 -17.06
N PHE A 2 16.90 -37.35 -17.55
CA PHE A 2 17.48 -36.13 -16.95
C PHE A 2 16.73 -34.81 -17.23
N GLY A 3 15.86 -34.74 -18.23
CA GLY A 3 15.09 -33.51 -18.54
C GLY A 3 14.05 -33.11 -17.50
N ASN A 4 13.52 -34.07 -16.71
CA ASN A 4 12.50 -33.79 -15.69
C ASN A 4 13.08 -33.22 -14.39
N ALA A 5 14.33 -33.53 -14.05
CA ALA A 5 14.99 -33.07 -12.84
C ALA A 5 15.46 -31.61 -12.93
N ALA A 6 15.99 -31.19 -14.09
CA ALA A 6 16.32 -29.79 -14.34
C ALA A 6 15.07 -28.89 -14.33
N GLY A 7 13.96 -29.39 -14.89
CA GLY A 7 12.67 -28.70 -14.87
C GLY A 7 12.03 -28.63 -13.47
N SER A 8 12.19 -29.64 -12.61
CA SER A 8 11.71 -29.59 -11.23
C SER A 8 12.55 -28.65 -10.36
N ALA A 9 13.88 -28.69 -10.48
CA ALA A 9 14.79 -27.79 -9.77
C ALA A 9 14.54 -26.32 -10.13
N ASN A 10 14.37 -26.00 -11.42
CA ASN A 10 14.08 -24.62 -11.86
C ASN A 10 12.71 -24.13 -11.35
N ARG A 11 11.69 -25.00 -11.30
CA ARG A 11 10.38 -24.67 -10.72
C ARG A 11 10.45 -24.45 -9.21
N LEU A 12 11.25 -25.23 -8.49
CA LEU A 12 11.47 -25.04 -7.05
C LEU A 12 12.20 -23.72 -6.77
N LEU A 13 13.25 -23.42 -7.54
CA LEU A 13 13.97 -22.15 -7.46
C LEU A 13 13.04 -20.96 -7.72
N GLN A 14 12.23 -21.02 -8.78
CA GLN A 14 11.26 -19.98 -9.09
C GLN A 14 10.22 -19.78 -7.97
N ARG A 15 9.72 -20.88 -7.38
CA ARG A 15 8.81 -20.81 -6.21
C ARG A 15 9.49 -20.18 -5.00
N GLY A 16 10.74 -20.53 -4.74
CA GLY A 16 11.56 -19.96 -3.67
C GLY A 16 11.78 -18.46 -3.87
N LEU A 17 12.15 -18.03 -5.08
CA LEU A 17 12.32 -16.62 -5.43
C LEU A 17 10.99 -15.83 -5.30
N TRP A 18 9.87 -16.42 -5.72
CA TRP A 18 8.55 -15.83 -5.54
C TRP A 18 8.17 -15.69 -4.07
N ALA A 19 8.40 -16.72 -3.26
CA ALA A 19 8.16 -16.67 -1.83
C ALA A 19 9.03 -15.62 -1.13
N LEU A 20 10.32 -15.56 -1.48
CA LEU A 20 11.25 -14.55 -0.97
C LEU A 20 10.78 -13.14 -1.33
N MET A 21 10.35 -12.91 -2.57
CA MET A 21 9.85 -11.60 -3.01
C MET A 21 8.59 -11.19 -2.23
N LEU A 22 7.66 -12.12 -1.99
CA LEU A 22 6.46 -11.84 -1.19
C LEU A 22 6.83 -11.55 0.27
N LEU A 23 7.70 -12.35 0.89
CA LEU A 23 8.17 -12.12 2.27
C LEU A 23 8.88 -10.77 2.40
N LEU A 24 9.72 -10.42 1.42
CA LEU A 24 10.39 -9.13 1.36
C LEU A 24 9.36 -7.99 1.26
N SER A 25 8.34 -8.10 0.40
CA SER A 25 7.29 -7.08 0.32
C SER A 25 6.49 -6.94 1.62
N VAL A 26 6.20 -8.04 2.32
CA VAL A 26 5.53 -8.02 3.63
C VAL A 26 6.40 -7.27 4.65
N ALA A 27 7.71 -7.56 4.68
CA ALA A 27 8.64 -6.91 5.60
C ALA A 27 8.84 -5.42 5.31
N ILE A 28 8.99 -5.05 4.03
CA ILE A 28 9.15 -3.66 3.62
C ILE A 28 7.86 -2.87 3.89
N TYR A 29 6.70 -3.40 3.52
CA TYR A 29 5.42 -2.72 3.77
C TYR A 29 5.15 -2.58 5.28
N GLY A 30 5.48 -3.62 6.06
CA GLY A 30 5.25 -3.64 7.50
C GLY A 30 6.19 -2.70 8.25
N SER A 31 7.42 -2.51 7.76
CA SER A 31 8.38 -1.57 8.36
C SER A 31 8.10 -0.10 8.04
N HIS A 32 7.15 0.20 7.14
CA HIS A 32 6.84 1.58 6.76
C HIS A 32 6.39 2.46 7.92
N ALA A 33 5.39 2.02 8.71
CA ALA A 33 4.86 2.84 9.80
C ALA A 33 5.88 3.07 10.93
N PRO A 34 6.67 2.07 11.38
CA PRO A 34 7.71 2.28 12.38
C PRO A 34 8.83 3.17 11.84
N LEU A 35 9.24 3.00 10.58
CA LEU A 35 10.23 3.89 9.94
C LEU A 35 9.74 5.33 9.87
N LEU A 36 8.47 5.57 9.56
CA LEU A 36 7.88 6.91 9.60
C LEU A 36 7.91 7.49 11.02
N THR A 37 7.63 6.68 12.05
CA THR A 37 7.73 7.12 13.45
C THR A 37 9.16 7.51 13.82
N LEU A 38 10.18 6.80 13.34
CA LEU A 38 11.59 7.17 13.51
C LEU A 38 11.98 8.47 12.79
N CYS A 39 11.21 8.89 11.78
CA CYS A 39 11.45 10.16 11.10
C CYS A 39 10.88 11.37 11.84
N LYS A 40 10.09 11.17 12.91
CA LYS A 40 9.50 12.28 13.67
C LYS A 40 10.58 12.98 14.50
N VAL A 41 10.56 14.31 14.45
CA VAL A 41 11.39 15.18 15.30
C VAL A 41 10.42 15.96 16.18
N ASP A 42 10.60 15.89 17.51
CA ASP A 42 9.71 16.52 18.50
C ASP A 42 8.23 16.12 18.38
N GLY A 43 7.96 14.89 17.96
CA GLY A 43 6.60 14.35 17.78
C GLY A 43 5.91 14.79 16.48
N ALA A 44 6.49 15.71 15.72
CA ALA A 44 5.99 16.17 14.43
C ALA A 44 6.74 15.54 13.25
N ILE A 45 6.08 15.43 12.10
CA ILE A 45 6.70 15.01 10.84
C ILE A 45 7.28 16.28 10.19
N PRO A 46 8.61 16.42 10.07
CA PRO A 46 9.23 17.68 9.64
C PRO A 46 9.17 17.90 8.12
N PHE A 47 8.69 16.91 7.36
CA PHE A 47 8.65 16.93 5.90
C PHE A 47 7.21 16.91 5.37
N SER A 48 7.04 17.43 4.16
CA SER A 48 5.76 17.40 3.47
C SER A 48 5.45 16.01 2.88
N SER A 49 4.27 15.47 3.21
CA SER A 49 3.78 14.19 2.68
C SER A 49 3.70 14.16 1.15
N THR A 50 3.33 15.28 0.51
CA THR A 50 3.24 15.37 -0.96
C THR A 50 4.61 15.27 -1.62
N SER A 51 5.63 15.86 -1.00
CA SER A 51 7.02 15.83 -1.51
C SER A 51 7.60 14.41 -1.45
N VAL A 52 7.35 13.68 -0.35
CA VAL A 52 7.76 12.27 -0.23
C VAL A 52 7.07 11.40 -1.27
N VAL A 53 5.77 11.60 -1.53
CA VAL A 53 5.04 10.83 -2.55
C VAL A 53 5.64 11.08 -3.95
N VAL A 54 5.93 12.33 -4.31
CA VAL A 54 6.57 12.66 -5.59
C VAL A 54 7.96 12.00 -5.68
N LEU A 55 8.76 12.04 -4.62
CA LEU A 55 10.10 11.44 -4.61
C LEU A 55 10.05 9.91 -4.71
N VAL A 56 9.07 9.27 -4.09
CA VAL A 56 8.80 7.83 -4.22
C VAL A 56 8.48 7.47 -5.66
N GLU A 57 7.58 8.20 -6.32
CA GLU A 57 7.22 7.97 -7.73
C GLU A 57 8.42 8.24 -8.67
N LEU A 58 9.20 9.28 -8.40
CA LEU A 58 10.43 9.57 -9.15
C LEU A 58 11.45 8.45 -9.00
N THR A 59 11.64 7.94 -7.79
CA THR A 59 12.56 6.82 -7.52
C THR A 59 12.10 5.56 -8.24
N LYS A 60 10.79 5.25 -8.24
CA LYS A 60 10.24 4.13 -9.01
C LYS A 60 10.46 4.30 -10.51
N LEU A 61 10.29 5.51 -11.03
CA LEU A 61 10.54 5.83 -12.44
C LEU A 61 12.00 5.60 -12.82
N VAL A 62 12.94 6.12 -12.03
CA VAL A 62 14.39 5.93 -12.24
C VAL A 62 14.76 4.45 -12.18
N LEU A 63 14.33 3.73 -11.14
CA LEU A 63 14.60 2.30 -11.03
C LEU A 63 13.99 1.49 -12.19
N SER A 64 12.79 1.85 -12.66
CA SER A 64 12.17 1.20 -13.82
C SER A 64 12.92 1.46 -15.11
N LEU A 65 13.45 2.67 -15.28
CA LEU A 65 14.32 3.02 -16.41
C LEU A 65 15.63 2.25 -16.36
N LEU A 66 16.28 2.17 -15.20
CA LEU A 66 17.49 1.38 -15.00
C LEU A 66 17.26 -0.11 -15.32
N PHE A 67 16.14 -0.68 -14.86
CA PHE A 67 15.78 -2.07 -15.20
C PHE A 67 15.50 -2.26 -16.69
N LEU A 68 14.90 -1.27 -17.37
CA LEU A 68 14.72 -1.33 -18.81
C LEU A 68 16.06 -1.30 -19.54
N LEU A 69 16.96 -0.38 -19.17
CA LEU A 69 18.29 -0.25 -19.78
C LEU A 69 19.17 -1.48 -19.54
N ALA A 70 19.15 -2.04 -18.33
CA ALA A 70 19.90 -3.26 -18.01
C ALA A 70 19.34 -4.53 -18.69
N GLY A 71 18.04 -4.55 -18.98
CA GLY A 71 17.35 -5.67 -19.63
C GLY A 71 17.25 -5.57 -21.15
N ALA A 72 17.54 -4.42 -21.74
CA ALA A 72 17.43 -4.19 -23.18
C ALA A 72 18.58 -4.89 -23.92
N ARG A 73 18.30 -6.07 -24.50
CA ARG A 73 19.22 -6.74 -25.44
C ARG A 73 19.11 -6.21 -26.87
N GLU A 74 18.02 -5.52 -27.20
CA GLU A 74 17.76 -4.87 -28.48
C GLU A 74 17.23 -3.46 -28.20
N PRO A 75 17.58 -2.43 -29.00
CA PRO A 75 16.97 -1.12 -28.87
C PRO A 75 15.46 -1.28 -29.07
N LEU A 76 14.64 -0.65 -28.22
CA LEU A 76 13.18 -0.64 -28.37
C LEU A 76 12.81 0.10 -29.66
N GLY A 77 12.93 -0.57 -30.81
CA GLY A 77 12.68 -0.04 -32.15
C GLY A 77 11.20 0.11 -32.49
N ALA A 78 10.30 -0.10 -31.51
CA ALA A 78 8.89 0.14 -31.69
C ALA A 78 8.56 1.54 -31.18
N ALA A 79 8.16 2.43 -32.10
CA ALA A 79 7.56 3.71 -31.77
C ALA A 79 6.50 3.50 -30.68
N VAL A 80 6.81 3.92 -29.45
CA VAL A 80 5.92 3.85 -28.31
C VAL A 80 4.69 4.66 -28.64
N SER A 81 3.61 3.98 -29.02
CA SER A 81 2.37 4.66 -29.38
C SER A 81 1.67 5.17 -28.12
N TRP A 82 1.21 6.41 -28.16
CA TRP A 82 0.40 7.03 -27.09
C TRP A 82 -0.81 6.17 -26.66
N ARG A 83 -1.34 5.34 -27.56
CA ARG A 83 -2.44 4.40 -27.27
C ARG A 83 -2.09 3.39 -26.17
N HIS A 84 -0.82 3.00 -26.06
CA HIS A 84 -0.35 2.10 -25.01
C HIS A 84 -0.12 2.83 -23.68
N ALA A 85 0.31 4.09 -23.73
CA ALA A 85 0.59 4.91 -22.56
C ALA A 85 -0.67 5.51 -21.91
N ALA A 86 -1.66 5.93 -22.70
CA ALA A 86 -2.87 6.60 -22.21
C ALA A 86 -3.66 5.84 -21.13
N PRO A 87 -3.82 4.49 -21.19
CA PRO A 87 -4.44 3.73 -20.10
C PRO A 87 -3.69 3.88 -18.76
N PHE A 88 -2.36 3.97 -18.79
CA PHE A 88 -1.57 4.18 -17.56
C PHE A 88 -1.79 5.56 -16.97
N ALA A 89 -2.10 6.58 -17.78
CA ALA A 89 -2.48 7.91 -17.28
C ALA A 89 -3.77 7.85 -16.46
N LEU A 90 -4.78 7.10 -16.90
CA LEU A 90 -6.02 6.94 -16.14
C LEU A 90 -5.76 6.23 -14.80
N SER A 91 -4.96 5.17 -14.79
CA SER A 91 -4.56 4.48 -13.55
C SER A 91 -3.84 5.44 -12.59
N ALA A 92 -2.84 6.19 -13.08
CA ALA A 92 -2.10 7.16 -12.28
C ALA A 92 -3.00 8.28 -11.75
N LEU A 93 -3.93 8.79 -12.55
CA LEU A 93 -4.91 9.79 -12.13
C LEU A 93 -5.80 9.28 -11.01
N LEU A 94 -6.30 8.04 -11.11
CA LEU A 94 -7.11 7.43 -10.05
C LEU A 94 -6.32 7.25 -8.75
N TYR A 95 -5.03 6.88 -8.84
CA TYR A 95 -4.16 6.82 -7.66
C TYR A 95 -3.91 8.19 -7.04
N ALA A 96 -3.63 9.22 -7.85
CA ALA A 96 -3.44 10.58 -7.37
C ALA A 96 -4.73 11.14 -6.75
N ALA A 97 -5.88 10.92 -7.38
CA ALA A 97 -7.19 11.29 -6.83
C ALA A 97 -7.47 10.58 -5.50
N ASN A 98 -7.15 9.29 -5.39
CA ASN A 98 -7.30 8.54 -4.14
C ASN A 98 -6.47 9.16 -3.01
N ASN A 99 -5.21 9.47 -3.26
CA ASN A 99 -4.31 10.08 -2.27
C ASN A 99 -4.81 11.45 -1.79
N ASN A 100 -5.25 12.32 -2.71
CA ASN A 100 -5.77 13.65 -2.35
C ASN A 100 -7.10 13.56 -1.61
N LEU A 101 -7.95 12.59 -1.97
CA LEU A 101 -9.23 12.39 -1.30
C LEU A 101 -9.04 11.97 0.18
N VAL A 102 -8.00 11.19 0.50
CA VAL A 102 -7.65 10.89 1.92
C VAL A 102 -7.42 12.16 2.70
N VAL A 103 -6.61 13.08 2.18
CA VAL A 103 -6.29 14.35 2.85
C VAL A 103 -7.54 15.20 3.00
N HIS A 104 -8.34 15.33 1.93
CA HIS A 104 -9.59 16.10 1.97
C HIS A 104 -10.61 15.52 2.95
N MET A 105 -10.69 14.20 3.08
CA MET A 105 -11.59 13.53 4.02
C MET A 105 -11.28 13.86 5.48
N GLN A 106 -10.01 14.14 5.83
CA GLN A 106 -9.64 14.53 7.19
C GLN A 106 -10.30 15.84 7.65
N LEU A 107 -10.89 16.64 6.75
CA LEU A 107 -11.69 17.81 7.10
C LEU A 107 -13.11 17.47 7.59
N PHE A 108 -13.61 16.27 7.29
CA PHE A 108 -14.99 15.84 7.55
C PHE A 108 -15.10 14.67 8.53
N MET A 109 -13.97 14.02 8.84
CA MET A 109 -13.89 12.89 9.75
C MET A 109 -12.52 12.79 10.42
N ASP A 110 -12.50 12.33 11.67
CA ASP A 110 -11.25 12.15 12.41
C ASP A 110 -10.36 11.06 11.78
N PRO A 111 -9.01 11.18 11.86
CA PRO A 111 -8.08 10.23 11.26
C PRO A 111 -8.30 8.77 11.70
N SER A 112 -8.71 8.57 12.95
CA SER A 112 -8.94 7.25 13.53
C SER A 112 -10.24 6.60 13.01
N THR A 113 -11.33 7.37 12.92
CA THR A 113 -12.57 6.97 12.27
C THR A 113 -12.31 6.64 10.79
N PHE A 114 -11.50 7.45 10.10
CA PHE A 114 -11.09 7.18 8.73
C PHE A 114 -10.33 5.86 8.61
N GLN A 115 -9.38 5.60 9.51
CA GLN A 115 -8.58 4.39 9.45
C GLN A 115 -9.44 3.12 9.56
N VAL A 116 -10.38 3.08 10.51
CA VAL A 116 -11.30 1.95 10.68
C VAL A 116 -12.15 1.76 9.43
N LEU A 117 -12.81 2.82 8.97
CA LEU A 117 -13.75 2.76 7.86
C LEU A 117 -13.06 2.54 6.50
N SER A 118 -11.81 2.99 6.32
CA SER A 118 -11.05 2.81 5.08
C SER A 118 -10.80 1.34 4.75
N ASN A 119 -10.90 0.42 5.73
CA ASN A 119 -10.80 -1.02 5.49
C ASN A 119 -11.91 -1.56 4.56
N LEU A 120 -13.04 -0.84 4.44
CA LEU A 120 -14.10 -1.14 3.46
C LEU A 120 -13.59 -1.19 2.01
N LYS A 121 -12.44 -0.55 1.71
CA LYS A 121 -11.77 -0.65 0.41
C LYS A 121 -11.43 -2.08 0.02
N ILE A 122 -11.21 -2.99 0.98
CA ILE A 122 -10.95 -4.42 0.74
C ILE A 122 -12.14 -5.06 0.01
N VAL A 123 -13.35 -4.83 0.54
CA VAL A 123 -14.60 -5.35 -0.02
C VAL A 123 -14.87 -4.69 -1.37
N SER A 124 -14.73 -3.37 -1.46
CA SER A 124 -14.92 -2.64 -2.72
C SER A 124 -14.01 -3.16 -3.84
N THR A 125 -12.73 -3.39 -3.52
CA THR A 125 -11.76 -3.95 -4.45
C THR A 125 -12.13 -5.37 -4.89
N ALA A 126 -12.58 -6.22 -3.97
CA ALA A 126 -13.00 -7.58 -4.28
C ALA A 126 -14.25 -7.62 -5.19
N LEU A 127 -15.22 -6.74 -4.93
CA LEU A 127 -16.42 -6.60 -5.76
C LEU A 127 -16.05 -6.11 -7.17
N LEU A 128 -15.26 -5.03 -7.26
CA LEU A 128 -14.80 -4.49 -8.55
C LEU A 128 -13.91 -5.49 -9.30
N TYR A 129 -13.09 -6.27 -8.60
CA TYR A 129 -12.32 -7.38 -9.18
C TYR A 129 -13.27 -8.41 -9.80
N SER A 130 -14.31 -8.82 -9.08
CA SER A 130 -15.29 -9.79 -9.59
C SER A 130 -16.09 -9.25 -10.78
N LEU A 131 -16.43 -7.96 -10.78
CA LEU A 131 -17.23 -7.30 -11.82
C LEU A 131 -16.41 -7.00 -13.08
N LEU A 132 -15.26 -6.35 -12.95
CA LEU A 132 -14.45 -5.86 -14.08
C LEU A 132 -13.59 -6.96 -14.72
N LEU A 133 -12.94 -7.80 -13.92
CA LEU A 133 -12.13 -8.92 -14.44
C LEU A 133 -12.98 -10.16 -14.73
N ARG A 134 -14.29 -10.14 -14.43
CA ARG A 134 -15.25 -11.25 -14.59
C ARG A 134 -14.80 -12.56 -13.95
N GLN A 135 -13.95 -12.49 -12.92
CA GLN A 135 -13.43 -13.63 -12.19
C GLN A 135 -14.32 -13.91 -10.97
N ARG A 136 -14.87 -15.12 -10.86
CA ARG A 136 -15.64 -15.51 -9.67
C ARG A 136 -14.70 -15.82 -8.51
N LEU A 137 -14.93 -15.17 -7.37
CA LEU A 137 -14.23 -15.47 -6.12
C LEU A 137 -14.86 -16.71 -5.47
N GLY A 138 -14.07 -17.78 -5.31
CA GLY A 138 -14.52 -18.95 -4.56
C GLY A 138 -14.69 -18.66 -3.06
N SER A 139 -15.46 -19.47 -2.36
CA SER A 139 -15.83 -19.26 -0.94
C SER A 139 -14.63 -19.12 -0.02
N ARG A 140 -13.52 -19.82 -0.29
CA ARG A 140 -12.26 -19.69 0.47
C ARG A 140 -11.64 -18.30 0.35
N ARG A 141 -11.69 -17.69 -0.84
CA ARG A 141 -11.16 -16.33 -1.07
C ARG A 141 -12.04 -15.29 -0.40
N TRP A 142 -13.36 -15.47 -0.44
CA TRP A 142 -14.29 -14.63 0.31
C TRP A 142 -14.05 -14.69 1.82
N LEU A 143 -13.93 -15.90 2.39
CA LEU A 143 -13.61 -16.06 3.81
C LEU A 143 -12.30 -15.35 4.16
N ALA A 144 -11.28 -15.50 3.32
CA ALA A 144 -10.00 -14.87 3.56
C ALA A 144 -10.05 -13.34 3.47
N LEU A 145 -10.86 -12.77 2.56
CA LEU A 145 -11.11 -11.33 2.49
C LEU A 145 -11.90 -10.81 3.70
N LEU A 146 -12.84 -11.59 4.22
CA LEU A 146 -13.56 -11.23 5.44
C LEU A 146 -12.64 -11.25 6.67
N LEU A 147 -11.77 -12.26 6.77
CA LEU A 147 -10.72 -12.30 7.80
C LEU A 147 -9.76 -11.12 7.66
N LEU A 148 -9.44 -10.72 6.43
CA LEU A 148 -8.62 -9.55 6.12
C LEU A 148 -9.23 -8.26 6.64
N LEU A 149 -10.53 -8.07 6.36
CA LEU A 149 -11.31 -6.94 6.81
C LEU A 149 -11.36 -6.90 8.34
N ALA A 150 -11.64 -8.04 8.98
CA ALA A 150 -11.67 -8.16 10.42
C ALA A 150 -10.32 -7.76 11.04
N ALA A 151 -9.21 -8.31 10.55
CA ALA A 151 -7.87 -7.98 11.04
C ALA A 151 -7.55 -6.48 10.91
N GLY A 152 -7.86 -5.86 9.76
CA GLY A 152 -7.65 -4.42 9.55
C GLY A 152 -8.47 -3.54 10.49
N VAL A 153 -9.74 -3.89 10.71
CA VAL A 153 -10.64 -3.19 11.65
C VAL A 153 -10.14 -3.37 13.09
N THR A 154 -9.82 -4.59 13.51
CA THR A 154 -9.32 -4.86 14.87
C THR A 154 -8.02 -4.12 15.14
N TYR A 155 -7.08 -4.10 14.20
CA TYR A 155 -5.85 -3.31 14.32
C TYR A 155 -6.13 -1.80 14.45
N SER A 156 -7.02 -1.27 13.63
CA SER A 156 -7.39 0.15 13.64
C SER A 156 -8.11 0.55 14.93
N CYS A 157 -8.95 -0.33 15.47
CA CYS A 157 -9.61 -0.15 16.77
C CYS A 157 -8.65 -0.31 17.96
N GLY A 158 -7.60 -1.12 17.85
CA GLY A 158 -6.56 -1.25 18.87
C GLY A 158 -5.83 0.08 19.10
N GLY A 159 -5.48 0.78 18.01
CA GLY A 159 -4.84 2.10 18.09
C GLY A 159 -5.72 3.23 18.64
N LEU A 160 -7.03 2.98 18.83
CA LEU A 160 -7.98 3.94 19.38
C LEU A 160 -8.09 3.90 20.91
N ARG A 161 -7.63 2.81 21.56
CA ARG A 161 -7.69 2.64 23.01
C ARG A 161 -6.44 3.20 23.69
N GLY A 162 -6.37 4.52 23.81
CA GLY A 162 -5.43 5.18 24.71
C GLY A 162 -5.85 5.00 26.19
N PRO A 163 -4.92 5.08 27.15
CA PRO A 163 -5.18 4.87 28.58
C PRO A 163 -6.10 5.90 29.25
N SER A 164 -6.64 6.89 28.51
CA SER A 164 -7.28 8.07 29.09
C SER A 164 -8.76 8.29 28.72
N ASP A 165 -9.41 7.40 27.96
CA ASP A 165 -10.83 7.58 27.63
C ASP A 165 -11.71 6.35 28.00
N PRO A 166 -12.41 6.40 29.15
CA PRO A 166 -13.37 5.37 29.57
C PRO A 166 -14.75 5.53 28.92
N ARG A 167 -14.97 6.52 28.03
CA ARG A 167 -16.25 6.72 27.33
C ARG A 167 -16.15 6.17 25.90
N GLY A 168 -17.17 5.41 25.51
CA GLY A 168 -17.16 4.57 24.32
C GLY A 168 -16.86 5.30 23.00
N MET A 169 -16.56 4.50 21.98
CA MET A 169 -16.24 4.88 20.60
C MET A 169 -17.24 5.90 20.00
N HIS A 170 -17.02 7.21 20.19
CA HIS A 170 -17.81 8.24 19.53
C HIS A 170 -17.27 8.47 18.11
N LEU A 171 -17.74 7.64 17.18
CA LEU A 171 -17.51 7.83 15.74
C LEU A 171 -18.24 9.11 15.29
N HIS A 172 -17.52 10.24 15.18
CA HIS A 172 -18.05 11.42 14.49
C HIS A 172 -18.00 11.16 12.98
N VAL A 173 -19.12 10.69 12.43
CA VAL A 173 -19.30 10.49 11.00
C VAL A 173 -20.35 11.46 10.50
N THR A 174 -19.92 12.45 9.73
CA THR A 174 -20.84 13.28 8.96
C THR A 174 -21.40 12.47 7.78
N PRO A 175 -22.67 12.67 7.38
CA PRO A 175 -23.23 11.98 6.21
C PRO A 175 -22.45 12.31 4.92
N VAL A 176 -21.90 13.52 4.83
CA VAL A 176 -20.97 13.95 3.77
C VAL A 176 -19.68 13.12 3.81
N GLY A 177 -19.09 12.93 4.99
CA GLY A 177 -17.92 12.07 5.18
C GLY A 177 -18.16 10.62 4.75
N LEU A 178 -19.35 10.07 5.02
CA LEU A 178 -19.73 8.71 4.59
C LEU A 178 -19.86 8.60 3.06
N LEU A 179 -20.42 9.63 2.41
CA LEU A 179 -20.48 9.69 0.95
C LEU A 179 -19.07 9.77 0.34
N LEU A 180 -18.21 10.66 0.85
CA LEU A 180 -16.81 10.78 0.41
C LEU A 180 -16.04 9.47 0.61
N LEU A 181 -16.26 8.78 1.73
CA LEU A 181 -15.66 7.47 1.99
C LEU A 181 -16.09 6.41 0.98
N SER A 182 -17.36 6.42 0.60
CA SER A 182 -17.89 5.50 -0.41
C SER A 182 -17.21 5.72 -1.75
N VAL A 183 -17.08 7.00 -2.17
CA VAL A 183 -16.34 7.40 -3.37
C VAL A 183 -14.87 7.01 -3.27
N TYR A 184 -14.23 7.24 -2.12
CA TYR A 184 -12.85 6.85 -1.85
C TYR A 184 -12.62 5.35 -2.01
N CYS A 185 -13.49 4.52 -1.43
CA CYS A 185 -13.38 3.07 -1.53
C CYS A 185 -13.55 2.60 -2.98
N LEU A 186 -14.49 3.18 -3.73
CA LEU A 186 -14.71 2.87 -5.14
C LEU A 186 -13.51 3.27 -6.01
N ILE A 187 -12.96 4.48 -5.85
CA ILE A 187 -11.75 4.92 -6.57
C ILE A 187 -10.55 4.05 -6.20
N SER A 188 -10.39 3.69 -4.92
CA SER A 188 -9.31 2.81 -4.46
C SER A 188 -9.42 1.42 -5.08
N GLY A 189 -10.61 0.83 -5.13
CA GLY A 189 -10.81 -0.48 -5.74
C GLY A 189 -10.67 -0.42 -7.26
N LEU A 190 -11.20 0.63 -7.90
CA LEU A 190 -11.15 0.80 -9.34
C LEU A 190 -9.72 1.00 -9.83
N SER A 191 -8.94 1.87 -9.19
CA SER A 191 -7.52 2.07 -9.51
C SER A 191 -6.74 0.76 -9.42
N ALA A 192 -6.93 -0.02 -8.35
CA ALA A 192 -6.19 -1.26 -8.14
C ALA A 192 -6.55 -2.33 -9.19
N VAL A 193 -7.84 -2.55 -9.45
CA VAL A 193 -8.33 -3.55 -10.42
C VAL A 193 -8.00 -3.13 -11.85
N TYR A 194 -8.15 -1.85 -12.18
CA TYR A 194 -7.82 -1.32 -13.50
C TYR A 194 -6.32 -1.42 -13.77
N THR A 195 -5.47 -1.11 -12.78
CA THR A 195 -4.00 -1.26 -12.90
C THR A 195 -3.61 -2.71 -13.15
N GLU A 196 -4.20 -3.66 -12.42
CA GLU A 196 -4.00 -5.08 -12.68
C GLU A 196 -4.41 -5.46 -14.11
N ALA A 197 -5.57 -4.98 -14.57
CA ALA A 197 -6.09 -5.27 -15.90
C ALA A 197 -5.18 -4.74 -17.02
N ILE A 198 -4.76 -3.46 -16.96
CA ILE A 198 -3.87 -2.89 -17.97
C ILE A 198 -2.51 -3.57 -17.96
N LEU A 199 -1.97 -3.89 -16.76
CA LEU A 199 -0.70 -4.57 -16.63
C LEU A 199 -0.77 -5.93 -17.31
N LYS A 200 -1.84 -6.69 -17.12
CA LYS A 200 -2.01 -8.03 -17.72
C LYS A 200 -2.35 -8.01 -19.21
N THR A 201 -3.08 -7.01 -19.68
CA THR A 201 -3.60 -6.96 -21.06
C THR A 201 -2.51 -6.57 -22.07
N GLN A 202 -1.55 -5.72 -21.67
CA GLN A 202 -0.51 -5.27 -22.60
C GLN A 202 0.66 -6.25 -22.69
N ALA A 203 1.05 -6.61 -23.91
CA ALA A 203 2.20 -7.44 -24.25
C ALA A 203 3.54 -6.65 -24.27
N LEU A 204 3.66 -5.65 -23.40
CA LEU A 204 4.88 -4.86 -23.23
C LEU A 204 5.73 -5.39 -22.07
N PRO A 205 7.05 -5.16 -22.06
CA PRO A 205 7.88 -5.49 -20.90
C PRO A 205 7.41 -4.70 -19.67
N LEU A 206 7.42 -5.35 -18.49
CA LEU A 206 6.91 -4.75 -17.25
C LEU A 206 7.61 -3.44 -16.88
N SER A 207 8.92 -3.35 -17.12
CA SER A 207 9.70 -2.13 -16.89
C SER A 207 9.18 -0.95 -17.71
N LEU A 208 8.79 -1.16 -18.97
CA LEU A 208 8.20 -0.11 -19.80
C LEU A 208 6.80 0.30 -19.34
N GLN A 209 5.97 -0.68 -18.94
CA GLN A 209 4.64 -0.41 -18.39
C GLN A 209 4.73 0.42 -17.10
N ASN A 210 5.68 0.06 -16.23
CA ASN A 210 6.00 0.80 -15.02
C ASN A 210 6.49 2.22 -15.33
N ILE A 211 7.32 2.42 -16.36
CA ILE A 211 7.75 3.77 -16.79
C ILE A 211 6.54 4.64 -17.14
N PHE A 212 5.57 4.14 -17.93
CA PHE A 212 4.36 4.92 -18.25
C PHE A 212 3.56 5.25 -16.99
N LEU A 213 3.34 4.25 -16.13
CA LEU A 213 2.58 4.41 -14.90
C LEU A 213 3.19 5.48 -13.99
N TYR A 214 4.49 5.38 -13.73
CA TYR A 214 5.20 6.29 -12.83
C TYR A 214 5.47 7.65 -13.45
N PHE A 215 5.63 7.75 -14.77
CA PHE A 215 5.72 9.03 -15.47
C PHE A 215 4.45 9.87 -15.24
N PHE A 216 3.27 9.30 -15.50
CA PHE A 216 2.01 9.98 -15.21
C PHE A 216 1.78 10.15 -13.69
N GLY A 217 2.26 9.21 -12.88
CA GLY A 217 2.24 9.32 -11.42
C GLY A 217 2.98 10.55 -10.92
N VAL A 218 4.22 10.77 -11.36
CA VAL A 218 5.02 11.96 -11.04
C VAL A 218 4.30 13.21 -11.52
N LEU A 219 3.79 13.22 -12.76
CA LEU A 219 3.07 14.36 -13.32
C LEU A 219 1.88 14.78 -12.45
N PHE A 220 0.97 13.86 -12.14
CA PHE A 220 -0.23 14.20 -11.36
C PHE A 220 0.07 14.51 -9.89
N ASN A 221 1.05 13.84 -9.26
CA ASN A 221 1.43 14.16 -7.88
C ASN A 221 2.14 15.51 -7.79
N LEU A 222 2.95 15.89 -8.79
CA LEU A 222 3.56 17.21 -8.85
C LEU A 222 2.50 18.30 -9.04
N MET A 223 1.55 18.08 -9.95
CA MET A 223 0.41 18.99 -10.12
C MET A 223 -0.39 19.15 -8.82
N GLY A 224 -0.68 18.05 -8.11
CA GLY A 224 -1.35 18.10 -6.81
C GLY A 224 -0.53 18.84 -5.74
N SER A 225 0.79 18.65 -5.71
CA SER A 225 1.68 19.36 -4.78
C SER A 225 1.71 20.86 -5.03
N VAL A 226 1.72 21.29 -6.29
CA VAL A 226 1.68 22.72 -6.65
C VAL A 226 0.32 23.31 -6.30
N TRP A 227 -0.77 22.59 -6.59
CA TRP A 227 -2.12 23.05 -6.29
C TRP A 227 -2.38 23.20 -4.78
N SER A 228 -1.84 22.30 -3.97
CA SER A 228 -2.01 22.32 -2.52
C SER A 228 -1.30 23.48 -1.83
N GLY A 229 -0.46 24.25 -2.54
CA GLY A 229 0.23 25.42 -1.99
C GLY A 229 1.10 25.09 -0.77
N ALA A 230 1.85 23.98 -0.81
CA ALA A 230 2.66 23.54 0.32
C ALA A 230 3.61 24.66 0.79
N GLU A 231 3.37 25.19 1.99
CA GLU A 231 4.24 26.18 2.62
C GLU A 231 5.50 25.48 3.15
N GLY A 232 6.66 25.79 2.55
CA GLY A 232 7.95 25.20 2.89
C GLY A 232 8.76 24.74 1.67
N GLY A 233 10.05 24.48 1.87
CA GLY A 233 10.89 23.91 0.83
C GLY A 233 10.51 22.46 0.50
N PHE A 234 10.50 22.08 -0.79
CA PHE A 234 10.19 20.71 -1.22
C PHE A 234 11.07 19.63 -0.55
N LEU A 235 12.30 19.99 -0.16
CA LEU A 235 13.26 19.12 0.52
C LEU A 235 13.51 19.51 1.99
N GLU A 236 12.63 20.32 2.58
CA GLU A 236 12.76 20.72 3.98
C GLU A 236 12.46 19.54 4.92
N GLY A 237 13.24 19.41 6.00
CA GLY A 237 13.07 18.32 6.98
C GLY A 237 13.55 16.93 6.52
N PHE A 238 14.31 16.85 5.41
CA PHE A 238 14.81 15.57 4.90
C PHE A 238 15.95 15.01 5.76
N SER A 239 15.65 13.95 6.50
CA SER A 239 16.59 13.13 7.25
C SER A 239 16.99 11.88 6.45
N PRO A 240 18.16 11.26 6.70
CA PRO A 240 18.53 9.96 6.11
C PRO A 240 17.46 8.87 6.28
N TRP A 241 16.69 8.93 7.37
CA TRP A 241 15.55 8.04 7.61
C TRP A 241 14.42 8.24 6.58
N VAL A 242 14.16 9.48 6.16
CA VAL A 242 13.17 9.79 5.12
C VAL A 242 13.61 9.21 3.78
N LEU A 243 14.90 9.29 3.45
CA LEU A 243 15.44 8.67 2.24
C LEU A 243 15.29 7.14 2.27
N LEU A 244 15.50 6.51 3.43
CA LEU A 244 15.25 5.08 3.62
C LEU A 244 13.77 4.73 3.42
N VAL A 245 12.84 5.55 3.94
CA VAL A 245 11.40 5.39 3.70
C VAL A 245 11.07 5.50 2.21
N VAL A 246 11.63 6.50 1.52
CA VAL A 246 11.41 6.72 0.09
C VAL A 246 11.90 5.52 -0.73
N PHE A 247 13.12 5.06 -0.49
CA PHE A 247 13.71 3.94 -1.22
C PHE A 247 12.96 2.63 -0.95
N SER A 248 12.65 2.35 0.32
CA SER A 248 11.88 1.16 0.70
C SER A 248 10.47 1.17 0.09
N GLN A 249 9.77 2.31 0.10
CA GLN A 249 8.47 2.46 -0.56
C GLN A 249 8.54 2.31 -2.08
N ALA A 250 9.59 2.82 -2.71
CA ALA A 250 9.81 2.65 -4.14
C ALA A 250 10.02 1.17 -4.50
N LEU A 251 10.88 0.46 -3.77
CA LEU A 251 11.11 -0.98 -3.94
C LEU A 251 9.83 -1.80 -3.76
N ASN A 252 9.09 -1.54 -2.69
CA ASN A 252 7.82 -2.21 -2.45
C ASN A 252 6.81 -1.93 -3.57
N GLY A 253 6.73 -0.70 -4.10
CA GLY A 253 5.87 -0.38 -5.23
C GLY A 253 6.22 -1.17 -6.50
N LEU A 254 7.51 -1.36 -6.79
CA LEU A 254 7.98 -2.16 -7.93
C LEU A 254 7.64 -3.64 -7.74
N ILE A 255 7.86 -4.19 -6.55
CA ILE A 255 7.49 -5.57 -6.20
C ILE A 255 5.97 -5.74 -6.36
N MET A 256 5.17 -4.78 -5.90
CA MET A 256 3.71 -4.82 -6.04
C MET A 256 3.27 -4.81 -7.52
N SER A 257 3.95 -4.07 -8.40
CA SER A 257 3.69 -4.16 -9.85
C SER A 257 3.96 -5.56 -10.41
N VAL A 258 5.04 -6.23 -9.99
CA VAL A 258 5.33 -7.62 -10.36
C VAL A 258 4.25 -8.57 -9.85
N VAL A 259 3.83 -8.41 -8.59
CA VAL A 259 2.75 -9.20 -7.96
C VAL A 259 1.44 -9.01 -8.72
N MET A 260 1.08 -7.78 -9.12
CA MET A 260 -0.13 -7.53 -9.89
C MET A 260 -0.04 -8.12 -11.31
N LYS A 261 1.09 -7.98 -11.99
CA LYS A 261 1.30 -8.51 -13.35
C LYS A 261 1.20 -10.04 -13.40
N HIS A 262 1.83 -10.74 -12.45
CA HIS A 262 1.97 -12.20 -12.51
C HIS A 262 1.10 -12.98 -11.52
N SER A 263 0.48 -12.32 -10.55
CA SER A 263 -0.44 -12.94 -9.59
C SER A 263 -1.81 -12.27 -9.67
N SER A 264 -2.21 -11.51 -8.65
CA SER A 264 -3.48 -10.79 -8.63
C SER A 264 -3.43 -9.66 -7.61
N ASN A 265 -4.35 -8.71 -7.73
CA ASN A 265 -4.51 -7.68 -6.71
C ASN A 265 -4.96 -8.29 -5.36
N ILE A 266 -5.63 -9.45 -5.36
CA ILE A 266 -5.97 -10.18 -4.12
C ILE A 266 -4.68 -10.58 -3.36
N THR A 267 -3.66 -11.06 -4.07
CA THR A 267 -2.36 -11.39 -3.47
C THR A 267 -1.72 -10.15 -2.84
N ARG A 268 -1.80 -8.99 -3.52
CA ARG A 268 -1.37 -7.70 -2.96
C ARG A 268 -2.12 -7.36 -1.67
N LEU A 269 -3.44 -7.58 -1.60
CA LEU A 269 -4.22 -7.39 -0.38
C LEU A 269 -3.72 -8.28 0.77
N PHE A 270 -3.40 -9.55 0.50
CA PHE A 270 -2.82 -10.43 1.53
C PHE A 270 -1.47 -9.93 2.04
N VAL A 271 -0.58 -9.49 1.14
CA VAL A 271 0.72 -8.93 1.52
C VAL A 271 0.53 -7.74 2.47
N ILE A 272 -0.38 -6.83 2.12
CA ILE A 272 -0.70 -5.66 2.96
C ILE A 272 -1.17 -6.10 4.35
N SER A 273 -2.00 -7.11 4.47
CA SER A 273 -2.50 -7.50 5.80
C SER A 273 -1.51 -8.32 6.61
N CYS A 274 -0.71 -9.19 5.99
CA CYS A 274 0.41 -9.83 6.68
C CYS A 274 1.42 -8.80 7.20
N SER A 275 1.58 -7.68 6.48
CA SER A 275 2.49 -6.62 6.89
C SER A 275 2.05 -5.91 8.18
N ILE A 276 0.74 -5.94 8.53
CA ILE A 276 0.22 -5.37 9.78
C ILE A 276 0.82 -6.10 10.99
N LEU A 277 0.98 -7.43 10.90
CA LEU A 277 1.63 -8.20 11.96
C LEU A 277 3.11 -7.81 12.12
N VAL A 278 3.82 -7.70 11.00
CA VAL A 278 5.24 -7.26 11.03
C VAL A 278 5.36 -5.86 11.61
N ASN A 279 4.48 -4.95 11.21
CA ASN A 279 4.41 -3.60 11.76
C ASN A 279 4.22 -3.62 13.29
N ALA A 280 3.26 -4.41 13.79
CA ALA A 280 3.03 -4.53 15.22
C ALA A 280 4.26 -5.08 15.97
N LEU A 281 4.86 -6.16 15.46
CA LEU A 281 6.06 -6.76 16.05
C LEU A 281 7.25 -5.79 16.06
N LEU A 282 7.48 -5.10 14.95
CA LEU A 282 8.58 -4.15 14.82
C LEU A 282 8.36 -2.90 15.68
N SER A 283 7.12 -2.45 15.82
CA SER A 283 6.76 -1.34 16.71
C SER A 283 7.08 -1.69 18.17
N VAL A 284 6.74 -2.91 18.61
CA VAL A 284 7.08 -3.39 19.95
C VAL A 284 8.60 -3.49 20.14
N ALA A 285 9.30 -4.08 19.17
CA ALA A 285 10.74 -4.31 19.27
C ALA A 285 11.59 -3.03 19.24
N LEU A 286 11.22 -2.04 18.41
CA LEU A 286 11.98 -0.80 18.26
C LEU A 286 11.69 0.24 19.34
N PHE A 287 10.42 0.34 19.76
CA PHE A 287 10.01 1.41 20.67
C PHE A 287 9.86 0.97 22.13
N ASN A 288 10.12 -0.31 22.46
CA ASN A 288 10.05 -0.86 23.83
C ASN A 288 8.84 -0.33 24.61
N LEU A 289 7.69 -0.20 23.95
CA LEU A 289 6.57 0.52 24.52
C LEU A 289 6.01 -0.26 25.71
N GLN A 290 6.02 0.41 26.87
CA GLN A 290 5.21 0.17 28.05
C GLN A 290 3.68 0.20 27.79
N ASP A 291 3.24 0.30 26.52
CA ASP A 291 1.84 0.27 26.09
C ASP A 291 1.44 -1.13 25.60
N ALA A 292 1.33 -2.06 26.54
CA ALA A 292 0.80 -3.42 26.33
C ALA A 292 -0.72 -3.45 25.97
N SER A 293 -1.26 -2.41 25.34
CA SER A 293 -2.64 -2.33 24.83
C SER A 293 -2.73 -2.45 23.30
N PHE A 294 -1.61 -2.43 22.58
CA PHE A 294 -1.59 -2.43 21.10
C PHE A 294 -1.74 -3.80 20.42
N ILE A 295 -1.84 -4.88 21.18
CA ILE A 295 -2.13 -6.21 20.62
C ILE A 295 -3.58 -6.57 20.94
N PRO A 296 -4.50 -6.59 19.95
CA PRO A 296 -5.78 -7.23 20.14
C PRO A 296 -5.57 -8.75 20.02
N CYS A 297 -5.01 -9.36 21.06
CA CYS A 297 -5.28 -10.76 21.32
C CYS A 297 -6.74 -10.82 21.78
N GLY A 298 -7.65 -11.25 20.90
CA GLY A 298 -8.91 -11.85 21.36
C GLY A 298 -8.76 -13.38 21.33
N PRO A 299 -9.34 -14.15 22.28
CA PRO A 299 -10.22 -13.78 23.40
C PRO A 299 -9.72 -14.24 24.79
N CYS A 300 -10.29 -13.66 25.85
CA CYS A 300 -10.52 -14.21 27.19
C CYS A 300 -9.60 -15.34 27.72
N TRP A 301 -8.76 -15.02 28.72
CA TRP A 301 -8.82 -15.74 29.99
C TRP A 301 -8.49 -14.79 31.14
N GLY A 302 -9.46 -14.67 32.05
CA GLY A 302 -9.29 -13.91 33.28
C GLY A 302 -8.27 -14.59 34.18
N LEU A 303 -7.30 -13.82 34.64
CA LEU A 303 -6.56 -14.09 35.86
C LEU A 303 -6.42 -12.76 36.59
N PRO A 304 -6.89 -12.66 37.85
CA PRO A 304 -6.82 -11.43 38.61
C PRO A 304 -5.36 -11.09 38.89
N ALA A 305 -4.99 -9.84 38.67
CA ALA A 305 -3.70 -9.30 39.05
C ALA A 305 -3.49 -9.48 40.57
N LEU A 306 -2.41 -10.15 40.96
CA LEU A 306 -1.92 -10.11 42.33
C LEU A 306 -1.37 -8.70 42.62
N PRO A 307 -1.64 -8.13 43.80
CA PRO A 307 -1.02 -6.86 44.20
C PRO A 307 0.47 -7.08 44.51
N ALA A 308 1.33 -6.29 43.88
CA ALA A 308 2.71 -6.11 44.33
C ALA A 308 2.67 -5.24 45.60
N GLY A 309 3.30 -5.75 46.66
CA GLY A 309 3.44 -5.07 47.96
C GLY A 309 4.47 -3.96 47.97
#